data_AF-A0A0D2PDE8-F1
#
_entry.id   AF-A0A0D2PDE8-F1
#
_cell.length_a   1.000
_cell.length_b   1.000
_cell.length_c   1.000
_cell.angle_alpha   90.00
_cell.angle_beta   90.00
_cell.angle_gamma   90.00
#
_symmetry.space_group_name_H-M   'P 1'
#
loop_
_entity.id
_entity.type
_entity.pdbx_description
1 polymer ?
#
loop_
_entity_poly.entity_id
_entity_poly.type
_entity_poly.pdbx_seq_one_letter_code
_entity_poly.pdbx_strand_id
1 'polypeptide(L)'
;MATNKLKLKRTPEEEAQRRLRKERRKERKRKHVDQDSRTGAPSKKARGHESSFSHMKWASSDEDDMEIGPQPAGASGSTSNIPPPQSYAHKPDYDALKAEIEQQRFREKMFDAMGEDDRLDSVEARFNDYAQVPDRWRMDGGKSRQNIFEDDFVKQNPAAMDDEEYAEWIRVGMYRKTHAEEYAEQQRRKAAKEARRAEEKARKAETARLEKAAEEERKQRKLESASRRLDWAREQYNARWETLLTSAADAIGNAQAMGNRAMLSFDDIPWPIATAHHRDKPERRHHSKTKPPESLDDLRKSITAAEMTADAIASFLLPVAAVISGAEQASKKKERKDKLRETFLRFHPDKFEGRFMKRIKEEEREKVREAIGQVSRALNTLMGDGD
;
A
#
# COMPACT_ATOMS: atom_id res chain seq x y z
N MET A 1 -49.46 -9.90 -37.64
CA MET A 1 -49.98 -8.99 -36.59
C MET A 1 -48.90 -8.79 -35.53
N ALA A 2 -48.28 -7.61 -35.47
CA ALA A 2 -47.22 -7.32 -34.50
C ALA A 2 -47.84 -6.98 -33.14
N THR A 3 -47.55 -7.78 -32.12
CA THR A 3 -48.01 -7.54 -30.75
C THR A 3 -47.08 -6.54 -30.06
N ASN A 4 -47.48 -5.27 -30.05
CA ASN A 4 -46.82 -4.21 -29.29
C ASN A 4 -46.96 -4.48 -27.79
N LYS A 5 -45.94 -5.12 -27.19
CA LYS A 5 -45.84 -5.30 -25.74
C LYS A 5 -45.56 -3.95 -25.09
N LEU A 6 -46.57 -3.35 -24.47
CA LEU A 6 -46.43 -2.17 -23.61
C LEU A 6 -45.40 -2.45 -22.50
N LYS A 7 -44.32 -1.68 -22.49
CA LYS A 7 -43.36 -1.66 -21.38
C LYS A 7 -43.94 -0.79 -20.28
N LEU A 8 -44.62 -1.41 -19.32
CA LEU A 8 -45.02 -0.73 -18.09
C LEU A 8 -43.78 -0.17 -17.38
N LYS A 9 -43.86 1.09 -16.95
CA LYS A 9 -42.82 1.73 -16.13
C LYS A 9 -42.68 0.91 -14.84
N ARG A 10 -41.43 0.62 -14.46
CA ARG A 10 -41.13 -0.12 -13.23
C ARG A 10 -41.63 0.64 -12.02
N THR A 11 -42.10 -0.09 -11.01
CA THR A 11 -42.47 0.51 -9.73
C THR A 11 -41.23 1.04 -9.01
N PRO A 12 -41.35 2.09 -8.17
CA PRO A 12 -40.23 2.64 -7.40
C PRO A 12 -39.49 1.58 -6.57
N GLU A 13 -40.23 0.59 -6.07
CA GLU A 13 -39.69 -0.53 -5.30
C GLU A 13 -38.83 -1.49 -6.15
N GLU A 14 -39.25 -1.77 -7.39
CA GLU A 14 -38.47 -2.58 -8.34
C GLU A 14 -37.19 -1.84 -8.77
N GLU A 15 -37.24 -0.50 -8.87
CA GLU A 15 -36.06 0.30 -9.15
C GLU A 15 -35.05 0.28 -7.98
N ALA A 16 -35.52 0.38 -6.74
CA ALA A 16 -34.69 0.29 -5.54
C ALA A 16 -33.99 -1.07 -5.44
N GLN A 17 -34.72 -2.17 -5.64
CA GLN A 17 -34.13 -3.51 -5.67
C GLN A 17 -33.09 -3.67 -6.80
N ARG A 18 -33.35 -3.07 -7.97
CA ARG A 18 -32.41 -3.08 -9.09
C ARG A 18 -31.14 -2.27 -8.78
N ARG A 19 -31.25 -1.16 -8.05
CA ARG A 19 -30.08 -0.39 -7.57
C ARG A 19 -29.25 -1.21 -6.60
N LEU A 20 -29.87 -1.84 -5.59
CA LEU A 20 -29.19 -2.74 -4.66
C LEU A 20 -28.50 -3.91 -5.39
N ARG A 21 -29.16 -4.52 -6.37
CA ARG A 21 -28.56 -5.60 -7.18
C ARG A 21 -27.39 -5.10 -8.04
N LYS A 22 -27.46 -3.87 -8.54
CA LYS A 22 -26.39 -3.22 -9.32
C LYS A 22 -25.21 -2.86 -8.41
N GLU A 23 -25.45 -2.38 -7.20
CA GLU A 23 -24.42 -2.12 -6.18
C GLU A 23 -23.75 -3.40 -5.72
N ARG A 24 -24.51 -4.46 -5.40
CA ARG A 24 -23.94 -5.78 -5.06
C ARG A 24 -23.08 -6.35 -6.19
N ARG A 25 -23.47 -6.14 -7.46
CA ARG A 25 -22.64 -6.51 -8.62
C ARG A 25 -21.38 -5.65 -8.73
N LYS A 26 -21.46 -4.33 -8.50
CA LYS A 26 -20.30 -3.44 -8.48
C LYS A 26 -19.35 -3.80 -7.33
N GLU A 27 -19.86 -4.12 -6.15
CA GLU A 27 -19.07 -4.52 -4.99
C GLU A 27 -18.37 -5.86 -5.21
N ARG A 28 -19.06 -6.85 -5.79
CA ARG A 28 -18.41 -8.11 -6.21
C ARG A 28 -17.32 -7.90 -7.24
N LYS A 29 -17.51 -6.97 -8.19
CA LYS A 29 -16.47 -6.59 -9.16
C LYS A 29 -15.27 -5.92 -8.48
N ARG A 30 -15.50 -5.00 -7.52
CA ARG A 30 -14.42 -4.37 -6.73
C ARG A 30 -13.61 -5.41 -5.95
N LYS A 31 -14.28 -6.35 -5.27
CA LYS A 31 -13.61 -7.44 -4.54
C LYS A 31 -12.78 -8.36 -5.44
N HIS A 32 -13.23 -8.61 -6.68
CA HIS A 32 -12.46 -9.41 -7.65
C HIS A 32 -11.21 -8.67 -8.15
N VAL A 33 -11.31 -7.36 -8.38
CA VAL A 33 -10.16 -6.54 -8.80
C VAL A 33 -9.10 -6.45 -7.70
N ASP A 34 -9.51 -6.33 -6.44
CA ASP A 34 -8.57 -6.34 -5.30
C ASP A 34 -7.89 -7.70 -5.11
N GLN A 35 -8.59 -8.80 -5.42
CA GLN A 35 -8.04 -10.15 -5.33
C GLN A 35 -6.96 -10.41 -6.39
N ASP A 36 -7.12 -9.88 -7.61
CA ASP A 36 -6.10 -9.94 -8.67
C ASP A 36 -4.93 -8.97 -8.40
N SER A 37 -5.14 -7.87 -7.68
CA SER A 37 -4.07 -6.94 -7.28
C SER A 37 -3.15 -7.49 -6.18
N ARG A 38 -3.63 -8.47 -5.38
CA ARG A 38 -2.86 -9.11 -4.31
C ARG A 38 -1.83 -10.12 -4.81
N THR A 39 -1.95 -10.58 -6.05
CA THR A 39 -0.92 -11.37 -6.75
C THR A 39 -0.14 -10.45 -7.68
N GLY A 40 0.77 -9.66 -7.11
CA GLY A 40 1.66 -8.74 -7.83
C GLY A 40 2.68 -9.43 -8.75
N ALA A 41 2.19 -10.15 -9.76
CA ALA A 41 3.00 -10.68 -10.86
C ALA A 41 2.81 -9.74 -12.06
N PRO A 42 3.79 -8.87 -12.38
CA PRO A 42 3.74 -8.05 -13.59
C PRO A 42 3.89 -8.97 -14.81
N SER A 43 2.82 -9.20 -15.57
CA SER A 43 2.91 -9.93 -16.84
C SER A 43 3.54 -9.02 -17.90
N LYS A 44 4.87 -8.93 -17.87
CA LYS A 44 5.67 -8.38 -18.97
C LYS A 44 5.58 -9.34 -20.17
N LYS A 45 4.80 -8.98 -21.18
CA LYS A 45 5.05 -9.36 -22.58
C LYS A 45 4.90 -8.14 -23.47
N ALA A 46 6.01 -7.44 -23.63
CA ALA A 46 6.32 -6.78 -24.88
C ALA A 46 6.83 -7.86 -25.85
N ARG A 47 6.20 -8.00 -27.01
CA ARG A 47 6.88 -8.33 -28.26
C ARG A 47 6.22 -7.54 -29.37
N GLY A 48 7.09 -6.93 -30.16
CA GLY A 48 6.77 -5.91 -31.14
C GLY A 48 5.77 -6.36 -32.18
N HIS A 49 4.93 -5.42 -32.57
CA HIS A 49 4.46 -5.35 -33.94
C HIS A 49 4.61 -3.89 -34.36
N GLU A 50 5.71 -3.60 -35.07
CA GLU A 50 5.73 -2.49 -36.00
C GLU A 50 4.59 -2.73 -37.00
N SER A 51 3.56 -1.89 -36.97
CA SER A 51 2.85 -1.55 -38.20
C SER A 51 1.86 -0.42 -37.97
N SER A 52 2.01 0.59 -38.81
CA SER A 52 0.91 1.38 -39.37
C SER A 52 0.22 2.34 -38.42
N PHE A 53 0.75 3.57 -38.40
CA PHE A 53 -0.01 4.80 -38.58
C PHE A 53 -1.46 4.55 -39.03
N SER A 54 -2.42 4.70 -38.13
CA SER A 54 -3.79 5.05 -38.51
C SER A 54 -4.23 6.25 -37.69
N HIS A 55 -4.45 7.30 -38.45
CA HIS A 55 -4.81 8.64 -38.07
C HIS A 55 -6.23 8.64 -37.47
N MET A 56 -6.36 8.49 -36.15
CA MET A 56 -7.66 8.58 -35.49
C MET A 56 -7.92 10.04 -35.10
N LYS A 57 -8.53 10.76 -36.06
CA LYS A 57 -9.05 12.12 -35.90
C LYS A 57 -10.03 12.17 -34.74
N TRP A 58 -9.71 12.97 -33.73
CA TRP A 58 -10.65 13.44 -32.74
C TRP A 58 -11.45 14.60 -33.35
N ALA A 59 -12.74 14.38 -33.59
CA ALA A 59 -13.77 15.41 -33.73
C ALA A 59 -14.87 15.00 -32.73
N SER A 60 -15.36 15.78 -31.76
CA SER A 60 -15.62 17.23 -31.67
C SER A 60 -16.48 17.77 -32.80
N SER A 61 -17.78 17.49 -32.73
CA SER A 61 -18.93 18.26 -33.22
C SER A 61 -20.13 17.32 -32.98
N ASP A 62 -21.05 17.52 -32.03
CA ASP A 62 -22.02 18.61 -31.91
C ASP A 62 -22.15 19.43 -33.19
N GLU A 63 -23.01 18.97 -34.11
CA GLU A 63 -23.93 19.76 -34.94
C GLU A 63 -24.85 18.79 -35.70
N ASP A 64 -26.15 19.01 -35.47
CA ASP A 64 -27.28 19.02 -36.41
C ASP A 64 -27.54 17.94 -37.47
N ASP A 65 -28.85 17.65 -37.54
CA ASP A 65 -29.66 17.24 -38.69
C ASP A 65 -29.16 16.09 -39.57
N MET A 66 -29.97 15.03 -39.67
CA MET A 66 -30.57 14.63 -40.94
C MET A 66 -31.61 13.53 -40.71
N GLU A 67 -32.86 13.97 -40.90
CA GLU A 67 -34.03 13.25 -41.38
C GLU A 67 -33.70 12.02 -42.24
N ILE A 68 -33.85 10.82 -41.68
CA ILE A 68 -33.77 9.54 -42.41
C ILE A 68 -35.18 9.15 -42.85
N GLY A 69 -35.46 9.38 -44.13
CA GLY A 69 -36.61 8.83 -44.84
C GLY A 69 -36.51 7.31 -45.04
N PRO A 70 -37.63 6.65 -45.41
CA PRO A 70 -37.72 5.20 -45.48
C PRO A 70 -37.29 4.69 -46.87
N GLN A 71 -36.43 3.67 -46.91
CA GLN A 71 -36.10 2.93 -48.13
C GLN A 71 -35.84 1.44 -47.86
N PRO A 72 -36.02 0.57 -48.88
CA PRO A 72 -37.05 -0.47 -48.85
C PRO A 72 -36.51 -1.90 -48.80
N ALA A 73 -37.47 -2.83 -48.73
CA ALA A 73 -37.30 -4.28 -48.71
C ALA A 73 -36.46 -4.81 -49.87
N GLY A 74 -35.38 -5.52 -49.54
CA GLY A 74 -34.70 -6.48 -50.42
C GLY A 74 -34.92 -7.90 -49.92
N ALA A 75 -35.72 -8.65 -50.66
CA ALA A 75 -36.10 -10.02 -50.38
C ALA A 75 -35.13 -11.04 -51.03
N SER A 76 -34.99 -12.17 -50.34
CA SER A 76 -34.85 -13.53 -50.89
C SER A 76 -33.51 -14.00 -51.49
N GLY A 77 -33.03 -15.13 -50.96
CA GLY A 77 -31.95 -15.95 -51.51
C GLY A 77 -31.20 -16.72 -50.41
N SER A 78 -31.86 -17.61 -49.67
CA SER A 78 -31.88 -19.07 -49.91
C SER A 78 -30.61 -19.82 -49.46
N THR A 79 -30.87 -20.91 -48.74
CA THR A 79 -30.03 -22.08 -48.47
C THR A 79 -29.04 -22.03 -47.30
N SER A 80 -29.47 -22.73 -46.24
CA SER A 80 -28.67 -23.58 -45.35
C SER A 80 -27.30 -23.06 -44.92
N ASN A 81 -27.25 -22.43 -43.75
CA ASN A 81 -26.19 -22.75 -42.80
C ASN A 81 -26.65 -22.48 -41.37
N ILE A 82 -26.55 -23.53 -40.56
CA ILE A 82 -26.85 -23.58 -39.14
C ILE A 82 -25.95 -22.53 -38.44
N PRO A 83 -26.50 -21.58 -37.66
CA PRO A 83 -25.68 -20.67 -36.89
C PRO A 83 -24.96 -21.46 -35.79
N PRO A 84 -23.62 -21.48 -35.73
CA PRO A 84 -22.93 -22.09 -34.61
C PRO A 84 -23.34 -21.37 -33.32
N PRO A 85 -23.39 -22.07 -32.17
CA PRO A 85 -23.72 -21.45 -30.90
C PRO A 85 -22.72 -20.33 -30.62
N GLN A 86 -23.19 -19.08 -30.74
CA GLN A 86 -22.47 -17.89 -30.33
C GLN A 86 -22.30 -17.96 -28.81
N SER A 87 -21.24 -18.64 -28.39
CA SER A 87 -20.64 -18.43 -27.09
C SER A 87 -20.09 -17.00 -27.09
N TYR A 88 -20.92 -16.06 -26.62
CA TYR A 88 -20.53 -14.72 -26.20
C TYR A 88 -19.60 -14.82 -24.97
N ALA A 89 -18.49 -15.55 -25.10
CA ALA A 89 -17.27 -15.25 -24.37
C ALA A 89 -16.67 -14.04 -25.08
N HIS A 90 -17.32 -12.88 -24.92
CA HIS A 90 -16.78 -11.59 -25.27
C HIS A 90 -15.49 -11.49 -24.46
N LYS A 91 -14.38 -11.88 -25.08
CA LYS A 91 -13.07 -11.65 -24.51
C LYS A 91 -13.05 -10.15 -24.28
N PRO A 92 -12.97 -9.69 -23.02
CA PRO A 92 -12.94 -8.27 -22.76
C PRO A 92 -11.80 -7.72 -23.60
N ASP A 93 -12.09 -6.66 -24.34
CA ASP A 93 -11.14 -6.09 -25.27
C ASP A 93 -9.97 -5.54 -24.44
N TYR A 94 -8.92 -6.34 -24.33
CA TYR A 94 -7.84 -6.13 -23.36
C TYR A 94 -7.12 -4.82 -23.65
N ASP A 95 -7.13 -4.38 -24.92
CA ASP A 95 -6.58 -3.11 -25.34
C ASP A 95 -7.45 -1.93 -24.87
N ALA A 96 -8.77 -2.05 -24.92
CA ALA A 96 -9.67 -1.03 -24.37
C ALA A 96 -9.55 -0.92 -22.85
N LEU A 97 -9.43 -2.05 -22.13
CA LEU A 97 -9.19 -2.06 -20.69
C LEU A 97 -7.82 -1.47 -20.33
N LYS A 98 -6.80 -1.73 -21.14
CA LYS A 98 -5.46 -1.19 -20.91
C LYS A 98 -5.42 0.31 -21.17
N ALA A 99 -6.09 0.78 -22.21
CA ALA A 99 -6.25 2.21 -22.48
C ALA A 99 -7.04 2.90 -21.36
N GLU A 100 -8.09 2.27 -20.82
CA GLU A 100 -8.85 2.81 -19.69
C GLU A 100 -8.01 2.89 -18.41
N ILE A 101 -7.19 1.87 -18.12
CA ILE A 101 -6.29 1.86 -16.95
C ILE A 101 -5.16 2.89 -17.12
N GLU A 102 -4.59 3.01 -18.32
CA GLU A 102 -3.55 4.00 -18.60
C GLU A 102 -4.12 5.41 -18.57
N GLN A 103 -5.34 5.62 -19.07
CA GLN A 103 -6.06 6.88 -18.95
C GLN A 103 -6.43 7.20 -17.50
N GLN A 104 -6.77 6.20 -16.68
CA GLN A 104 -6.98 6.38 -15.24
C GLN A 104 -5.69 6.74 -14.52
N ARG A 105 -4.58 6.05 -14.79
CA ARG A 105 -3.26 6.41 -14.22
C ARG A 105 -2.78 7.77 -14.69
N PHE A 106 -3.04 8.12 -15.95
CA PHE A 106 -2.75 9.44 -16.47
C PHE A 106 -3.62 10.50 -15.78
N ARG A 107 -4.91 10.22 -15.58
CA ARG A 107 -5.81 11.10 -14.81
C ARG A 107 -5.40 11.23 -13.35
N GLU A 108 -5.02 10.14 -12.69
CA GLU A 108 -4.51 10.15 -11.32
C GLU A 108 -3.20 10.92 -11.24
N LYS A 109 -2.27 10.70 -12.17
CA LYS A 109 -1.02 11.46 -12.24
C LYS A 109 -1.24 12.94 -12.52
N MET A 110 -2.24 13.28 -13.33
CA MET A 110 -2.68 14.67 -13.54
C MET A 110 -3.35 15.25 -12.28
N PHE A 111 -4.11 14.44 -11.52
CA PHE A 111 -4.72 14.86 -10.26
C PHE A 111 -3.68 15.05 -9.14
N ASP A 112 -2.66 14.19 -9.10
CA ASP A 112 -1.54 14.26 -8.17
C ASP A 112 -0.62 15.45 -8.50
N ALA A 113 -0.35 15.68 -9.79
CA ALA A 113 0.37 16.86 -10.25
C ALA A 113 -0.39 18.17 -9.99
N MET A 114 -1.73 18.18 -10.14
CA MET A 114 -2.54 19.36 -9.77
C MET A 114 -2.70 19.51 -8.25
N GLY A 115 -2.70 18.41 -7.49
CA GLY A 115 -2.72 18.45 -6.02
C GLY A 115 -1.39 18.92 -5.43
N GLU A 116 -0.26 18.68 -6.11
CA GLU A 116 1.03 19.28 -5.77
C GLU A 116 1.13 20.76 -6.19
N ASP A 117 0.25 21.26 -7.05
CA ASP A 117 0.21 22.68 -7.47
C ASP A 117 -0.57 23.58 -6.49
N ASP A 118 -1.26 23.00 -5.50
CA ASP A 118 -1.66 23.69 -4.25
C ASP A 118 -0.44 24.24 -3.49
N ARG A 119 0.78 23.91 -3.95
CA ARG A 119 2.03 24.42 -3.40
C ARG A 119 2.29 25.87 -3.80
N LEU A 120 1.72 26.40 -4.89
CA LEU A 120 1.83 27.84 -5.20
C LEU A 120 1.07 28.69 -4.19
N ASP A 121 -0.15 28.31 -3.80
CA ASP A 121 -0.88 28.99 -2.72
C ASP A 121 -0.19 28.82 -1.35
N SER A 122 0.46 27.68 -1.09
CA SER A 122 1.22 27.49 0.16
C SER A 122 2.56 28.23 0.20
N VAL A 123 3.22 28.38 -0.97
CA VAL A 123 4.46 29.15 -1.13
C VAL A 123 4.15 30.64 -1.14
N GLU A 124 3.04 31.06 -1.76
CA GLU A 124 2.53 32.43 -1.70
C GLU A 124 2.03 32.78 -0.29
N ALA A 125 1.36 31.86 0.42
CA ALA A 125 1.02 32.04 1.84
C ALA A 125 2.28 32.16 2.71
N ARG A 126 3.31 31.31 2.49
CA ARG A 126 4.60 31.43 3.18
C ARG A 126 5.34 32.72 2.82
N PHE A 127 5.32 33.16 1.56
CA PHE A 127 5.94 34.43 1.16
C PHE A 127 5.19 35.64 1.73
N ASN A 128 3.85 35.56 1.82
CA ASN A 128 3.02 36.55 2.48
C ASN A 128 3.20 36.57 4.01
N ASP A 129 3.55 35.43 4.63
CA ASP A 129 3.92 35.36 6.06
C ASP A 129 5.28 36.03 6.36
N TYR A 130 6.25 35.93 5.44
CA TYR A 130 7.52 36.66 5.56
C TYR A 130 7.42 38.13 5.13
N ALA A 131 6.39 38.51 4.36
CA ALA A 131 5.99 39.90 4.17
C ALA A 131 5.16 40.40 5.37
N GLN A 132 5.71 40.21 6.58
CA GLN A 132 5.24 40.83 7.81
C GLN A 132 5.61 42.32 7.78
N VAL A 133 5.10 43.03 6.76
CA VAL A 133 5.04 44.47 6.70
C VAL A 133 4.30 44.88 7.98
N PRO A 134 4.96 45.59 8.91
CA PRO A 134 4.34 46.00 10.16
C PRO A 134 3.01 46.70 9.87
N ASP A 135 1.97 46.42 10.66
CA ASP A 135 0.60 46.88 10.36
C ASP A 135 0.51 48.39 10.09
N ARG A 136 1.39 49.20 10.70
CA ARG A 136 1.49 50.65 10.44
C ARG A 136 1.91 51.04 9.01
N TRP A 137 2.53 50.14 8.24
CA TRP A 137 2.93 50.33 6.83
C TRP A 137 1.99 49.62 5.85
N ARG A 138 1.13 48.70 6.31
CA ARG A 138 -0.06 48.29 5.56
C ARG A 138 -1.06 49.44 5.65
N MET A 139 -0.81 50.49 4.85
CA MET A 139 -1.69 51.64 4.65
C MET A 139 -3.16 51.21 4.69
N ASP A 140 -3.82 51.48 5.82
CA ASP A 140 -5.22 51.89 6.08
C ASP A 140 -6.38 51.42 5.17
N GLY A 141 -6.20 50.40 4.33
CA GLY A 141 -6.98 50.36 3.08
C GLY A 141 -7.53 49.02 2.61
N GLY A 142 -7.35 47.86 3.27
CA GLY A 142 -7.89 46.69 2.56
C GLY A 142 -8.03 45.29 3.15
N LYS A 143 -7.52 44.91 4.32
CA LYS A 143 -7.52 43.47 4.66
C LYS A 143 -8.19 43.04 5.98
N SER A 144 -8.83 43.95 6.70
CA SER A 144 -9.70 43.58 7.85
C SER A 144 -11.15 44.09 7.74
N ARG A 145 -11.44 45.04 6.85
CA ARG A 145 -12.82 45.54 6.67
C ARG A 145 -13.76 44.52 5.98
N GLN A 146 -13.30 43.59 5.15
CA GLN A 146 -14.26 42.72 4.43
C GLN A 146 -14.98 41.66 5.28
N ASN A 147 -14.47 41.27 6.46
CA ASN A 147 -15.13 40.31 7.34
C ASN A 147 -15.67 40.93 8.65
N ILE A 148 -15.34 42.19 8.95
CA ILE A 148 -15.87 42.95 10.11
C ILE A 148 -17.21 43.64 9.80
N PHE A 149 -17.63 43.68 8.53
CA PHE A 149 -18.64 44.65 8.08
C PHE A 149 -20.12 44.24 8.16
N GLU A 150 -20.46 43.00 8.51
CA GLU A 150 -21.88 42.59 8.53
C GLU A 150 -22.52 42.59 9.93
N ASP A 151 -21.91 41.93 10.92
CA ASP A 151 -22.55 41.70 12.24
C ASP A 151 -22.06 42.63 13.36
N ASP A 152 -20.81 43.12 13.31
CA ASP A 152 -20.29 44.03 14.35
C ASP A 152 -20.66 45.49 14.09
N PHE A 153 -20.91 45.86 12.83
CA PHE A 153 -21.36 47.20 12.44
C PHE A 153 -22.72 47.61 13.05
N VAL A 154 -23.56 46.65 13.45
CA VAL A 154 -24.86 46.90 14.11
C VAL A 154 -24.72 47.10 15.63
N LYS A 155 -23.66 46.57 16.23
CA LYS A 155 -23.43 46.61 17.69
C LYS A 155 -22.67 47.86 18.15
N GLN A 156 -22.10 48.60 17.21
CA GLN A 156 -21.26 49.75 17.48
C GLN A 156 -22.13 50.97 17.81
N ASN A 157 -21.84 51.63 18.95
CA ASN A 157 -22.67 52.70 19.49
C ASN A 157 -22.56 53.97 18.62
N PRO A 158 -23.65 54.48 18.01
CA PRO A 158 -23.58 55.60 17.08
C PRO A 158 -23.03 56.91 17.69
N ALA A 159 -23.10 57.08 19.01
CA ALA A 159 -22.61 58.27 19.70
C ALA A 159 -21.08 58.35 19.83
N ALA A 160 -20.37 57.27 19.51
CA ALA A 160 -18.91 57.18 19.58
C ALA A 160 -18.26 57.10 18.19
N MET A 161 -19.04 57.15 17.11
CA MET A 161 -18.54 57.20 15.73
C MET A 161 -18.24 58.64 15.33
N ASP A 162 -17.25 58.81 14.45
CA ASP A 162 -17.06 60.09 13.77
C ASP A 162 -18.21 60.38 12.79
N ASP A 163 -18.31 61.62 12.33
CA ASP A 163 -19.42 62.05 11.47
C ASP A 163 -19.43 61.33 10.11
N GLU A 164 -18.27 60.85 9.63
CA GLU A 164 -18.14 60.15 8.35
C GLU A 164 -18.56 58.68 8.47
N GLU A 165 -18.13 57.99 9.53
CA GLU A 165 -18.58 56.66 9.93
C GLU A 165 -20.07 56.64 10.26
N TYR A 166 -20.59 57.67 10.92
CA TYR A 166 -22.02 57.82 11.18
C TYR A 166 -22.82 57.99 9.89
N ALA A 167 -22.33 58.78 8.93
CA ALA A 167 -22.97 58.94 7.63
C ALA A 167 -22.98 57.63 6.83
N GLU A 168 -21.90 56.85 6.88
CA GLU A 168 -21.86 55.49 6.31
C GLU A 168 -22.81 54.54 7.04
N TRP A 169 -22.90 54.62 8.37
CA TRP A 169 -23.82 53.82 9.18
C TRP A 169 -25.28 54.07 8.82
N ILE A 170 -25.67 55.33 8.64
CA ILE A 170 -27.01 55.69 8.17
C ILE A 170 -27.24 55.16 6.74
N ARG A 171 -26.26 55.30 5.83
CA ARG A 171 -26.39 54.83 4.44
C ARG A 171 -26.56 53.31 4.38
N VAL A 172 -25.75 52.56 5.13
CA VAL A 172 -25.82 51.10 5.23
C VAL A 172 -27.09 50.66 5.96
N GLY A 173 -27.49 51.34 7.03
CA GLY A 173 -28.73 51.07 7.76
C GLY A 173 -29.98 51.28 6.90
N MET A 174 -30.00 52.34 6.07
CA MET A 174 -31.07 52.60 5.10
C MET A 174 -31.08 51.57 3.97
N TYR A 175 -29.91 51.16 3.47
CA TYR A 175 -29.81 50.10 2.46
C TYR A 175 -30.34 48.76 3.00
N ARG A 176 -29.97 48.36 4.22
CA ARG A 176 -30.49 47.14 4.88
C ARG A 176 -31.99 47.18 5.09
N LYS A 177 -32.58 48.34 5.42
CA LYS A 177 -34.04 48.49 5.58
C LYS A 177 -34.79 48.38 4.25
N THR A 178 -34.20 48.88 3.16
CA THR A 178 -34.81 48.85 1.81
C THR A 178 -34.59 47.52 1.08
N HIS A 179 -33.49 46.82 1.40
CA HIS A 179 -33.10 45.54 0.79
C HIS A 179 -33.10 44.40 1.81
N ALA A 180 -34.00 44.46 2.80
CA ALA A 180 -34.09 43.47 3.88
C ALA A 180 -34.34 42.05 3.35
N GLU A 181 -35.13 41.93 2.28
CA GLU A 181 -35.43 40.67 1.61
C GLU A 181 -34.19 40.10 0.89
N GLU A 182 -33.45 40.95 0.17
CA GLU A 182 -32.21 40.56 -0.52
C GLU A 182 -31.15 40.08 0.48
N TYR A 183 -31.02 40.77 1.62
CA TYR A 183 -30.08 40.37 2.67
C TYR A 183 -30.48 39.04 3.33
N ALA A 184 -31.77 38.81 3.57
CA ALA A 184 -32.26 37.53 4.08
C ALA A 184 -32.01 36.38 3.07
N GLU A 185 -32.17 36.63 1.77
CA GLU A 185 -31.83 35.67 0.72
C GLU A 185 -30.31 35.41 0.66
N GLN A 186 -29.50 36.46 0.77
CA GLN A 186 -28.04 36.34 0.79
C GLN A 186 -27.56 35.52 2.00
N GLN A 187 -28.15 35.73 3.18
CA GLN A 187 -27.86 34.94 4.38
C GLN A 187 -28.29 33.48 4.21
N ARG A 188 -29.46 33.21 3.63
CA ARG A 188 -29.88 31.84 3.28
C ARG A 188 -28.90 31.18 2.31
N ARG A 189 -28.41 31.91 1.31
CA ARG A 189 -27.43 31.41 0.32
C ARG A 189 -26.06 31.15 0.96
N LYS A 190 -25.60 32.02 1.86
CA LYS A 190 -24.37 31.82 2.65
C LYS A 190 -24.49 30.59 3.54
N ALA A 191 -25.57 30.49 4.33
CA ALA A 191 -25.84 29.35 5.19
C ALA A 191 -25.96 28.03 4.42
N ALA A 192 -26.62 28.02 3.25
CA ALA A 192 -26.72 26.82 2.41
C ALA A 192 -25.35 26.38 1.84
N LYS A 193 -24.50 27.34 1.45
CA LYS A 193 -23.14 27.05 0.95
C LYS A 193 -22.24 26.53 2.07
N GLU A 194 -22.34 27.10 3.26
CA GLU A 194 -21.63 26.64 4.45
C GLU A 194 -22.08 25.25 4.86
N ALA A 195 -23.39 24.98 4.89
CA ALA A 195 -23.95 23.65 5.15
C ALA A 195 -23.42 22.60 4.16
N ARG A 196 -23.39 22.92 2.85
CA ARG A 196 -22.82 22.03 1.82
C ARG A 196 -21.33 21.77 2.04
N ARG A 197 -20.55 22.81 2.38
CA ARG A 197 -19.12 22.68 2.67
C ARG A 197 -18.88 21.85 3.93
N ALA A 198 -19.71 22.01 4.96
CA ALA A 198 -19.63 21.24 6.20
C ALA A 198 -19.96 19.76 5.95
N GLU A 199 -20.99 19.46 5.15
CA GLU A 199 -21.34 18.08 4.77
C GLU A 199 -20.22 17.43 3.94
N GLU A 200 -19.67 18.13 2.95
CA GLU A 200 -18.56 17.62 2.15
C GLU A 200 -17.30 17.37 2.99
N LYS A 201 -16.99 18.29 3.91
CA LYS A 201 -15.90 18.13 4.87
C LYS A 201 -16.14 16.93 5.80
N ALA A 202 -17.36 16.71 6.27
CA ALA A 202 -17.73 15.55 7.08
C ALA A 202 -17.54 14.25 6.29
N ARG A 203 -18.02 14.19 5.04
CA ARG A 203 -17.83 13.04 4.16
C ARG A 203 -16.36 12.75 3.90
N LYS A 204 -15.55 13.79 3.64
CA LYS A 204 -14.10 13.64 3.43
C LYS A 204 -13.38 13.17 4.70
N ALA A 205 -13.79 13.65 5.87
CA ALA A 205 -13.23 13.21 7.15
C ALA A 205 -13.56 11.73 7.44
N GLU A 206 -14.77 11.28 7.11
CA GLU A 206 -15.16 9.88 7.24
C GLU A 206 -14.33 8.97 6.33
N THR A 207 -14.14 9.35 5.06
CA THR A 207 -13.29 8.59 4.13
C THR A 207 -11.83 8.55 4.57
N ALA A 208 -11.29 9.68 5.05
CA ALA A 208 -9.91 9.75 5.54
C ALA A 208 -9.70 8.89 6.80
N ARG A 209 -10.70 8.81 7.69
CA ARG A 209 -10.65 7.94 8.88
C ARG A 209 -10.64 6.46 8.48
N LEU A 210 -11.44 6.07 7.49
CA LEU A 210 -11.49 4.69 7.00
C LEU A 210 -10.19 4.31 6.27
N GLU A 211 -9.62 5.21 5.47
CA GLU A 211 -8.34 5.01 4.79
C GLU A 211 -7.19 4.85 5.78
N LYS A 212 -7.11 5.73 6.81
CA LYS A 212 -6.10 5.63 7.86
C LYS A 212 -6.16 4.29 8.59
N ALA A 213 -7.36 3.80 8.92
CA ALA A 213 -7.55 2.49 9.53
C ALA A 213 -7.06 1.34 8.62
N ALA A 214 -7.33 1.42 7.31
CA ALA A 214 -6.86 0.43 6.34
C ALA A 214 -5.33 0.46 6.16
N GLU A 215 -4.69 1.63 6.26
CA GLU A 215 -3.23 1.75 6.22
C GLU A 215 -2.57 1.15 7.47
N GLU A 216 -3.13 1.42 8.66
CA GLU A 216 -2.68 0.83 9.93
C GLU A 216 -2.81 -0.71 9.91
N GLU A 217 -3.92 -1.26 9.40
CA GLU A 217 -4.09 -2.71 9.23
C GLU A 217 -3.04 -3.29 8.27
N ARG A 218 -2.76 -2.61 7.14
CA ARG A 218 -1.71 -3.03 6.21
C ARG A 218 -0.34 -3.04 6.88
N LYS A 219 -0.03 -2.06 7.73
CA LYS A 219 1.22 -2.00 8.50
C LYS A 219 1.29 -3.16 9.49
N GLN A 220 0.24 -3.39 10.28
CA GLN A 220 0.16 -4.50 11.22
C GLN A 220 0.33 -5.86 10.52
N ARG A 221 -0.35 -6.08 9.40
CA ARG A 221 -0.23 -7.32 8.63
C ARG A 221 1.17 -7.55 8.07
N LYS A 222 1.89 -6.49 7.69
CA LYS A 222 3.30 -6.58 7.27
C LYS A 222 4.20 -6.99 8.44
N LEU A 223 4.02 -6.37 9.60
CA LEU A 223 4.77 -6.70 10.82
C LEU A 223 4.50 -8.14 11.27
N GLU A 224 3.23 -8.55 11.30
CA GLU A 224 2.84 -9.93 11.63
C GLU A 224 3.43 -10.92 10.63
N SER A 225 3.35 -10.62 9.33
CA SER A 225 3.94 -11.49 8.29
C SER A 225 5.45 -11.59 8.44
N ALA A 226 6.14 -10.51 8.85
CA ALA A 226 7.57 -10.54 9.13
C ALA A 226 7.88 -11.37 10.38
N SER A 227 7.10 -11.22 11.45
CA SER A 227 7.22 -12.04 12.67
C SER A 227 7.08 -13.53 12.33
N ARG A 228 6.01 -13.90 11.61
CA ARG A 228 5.77 -15.29 11.19
C ARG A 228 6.92 -15.86 10.35
N ARG A 229 7.58 -15.03 9.53
CA ARG A 229 8.77 -15.45 8.76
C ARG A 229 9.96 -15.74 9.68
N LEU A 230 10.17 -14.93 10.70
CA LEU A 230 11.22 -15.14 11.69
C LEU A 230 10.93 -16.38 12.55
N ASP A 231 9.69 -16.58 12.97
CA ASP A 231 9.30 -17.73 13.77
C ASP A 231 9.48 -19.04 12.99
N TRP A 232 9.05 -19.08 11.73
CA TRP A 232 9.33 -20.21 10.85
C TRP A 232 10.84 -20.45 10.66
N ALA A 233 11.65 -19.38 10.52
CA ALA A 233 13.11 -19.52 10.44
C ALA A 233 13.72 -20.10 11.73
N ARG A 234 13.17 -19.79 12.90
CA ARG A 234 13.60 -20.36 14.19
C ARG A 234 13.23 -21.84 14.30
N GLU A 235 12.04 -22.22 13.84
CA GLU A 235 11.62 -23.63 13.77
C GLU A 235 12.58 -24.43 12.88
N GLN A 236 12.92 -23.90 11.71
CA GLN A 236 13.92 -24.53 10.82
C GLN A 236 15.29 -24.64 11.47
N TYR A 237 15.76 -23.58 12.14
CA TYR A 237 17.01 -23.60 12.90
C TYR A 237 17.04 -24.73 13.94
N ASN A 238 15.96 -24.90 14.71
CA ASN A 238 15.87 -25.95 15.73
C ASN A 238 15.80 -27.35 15.09
N ALA A 239 14.96 -27.54 14.06
CA ALA A 239 14.84 -28.82 13.36
C ALA A 239 16.15 -29.28 12.70
N ARG A 240 16.90 -28.34 12.10
CA ARG A 240 18.23 -28.63 11.52
C ARG A 240 19.24 -28.97 12.60
N TRP A 241 19.21 -28.31 13.76
CA TRP A 241 20.03 -28.68 14.91
C TRP A 241 19.74 -30.08 15.43
N GLU A 242 18.46 -30.45 15.57
CA GLU A 242 18.06 -31.79 15.98
C GLU A 242 18.56 -32.84 14.99
N THR A 243 18.40 -32.58 13.69
CA THR A 243 18.88 -33.47 12.62
C THR A 243 20.41 -33.67 12.70
N LEU A 244 21.17 -32.59 12.92
CA LEU A 244 22.62 -32.66 13.07
C LEU A 244 23.06 -33.44 14.32
N LEU A 245 22.36 -33.24 15.45
CA LEU A 245 22.67 -33.90 16.71
C LEU A 245 22.35 -35.41 16.65
N THR A 246 21.19 -35.79 16.11
CA THR A 246 20.83 -37.19 15.89
C THR A 246 21.82 -37.87 14.95
N SER A 247 22.15 -37.22 13.82
CA SER A 247 23.15 -37.72 12.88
C SER A 247 24.57 -37.79 13.46
N ALA A 248 24.88 -36.97 14.48
CA ALA A 248 26.14 -37.03 15.18
C ALA A 248 26.20 -38.23 16.14
N ALA A 249 25.11 -38.48 16.88
CA ALA A 249 24.99 -39.60 17.81
C ALA A 249 25.10 -40.97 17.10
N ASP A 250 24.40 -41.14 15.98
CA ASP A 250 24.37 -42.41 15.23
C ASP A 250 25.75 -42.86 14.76
N ALA A 251 26.64 -41.92 14.48
CA ALA A 251 27.98 -42.26 13.99
C ALA A 251 29.00 -42.56 15.07
N ILE A 252 28.72 -42.22 16.33
CA ILE A 252 29.54 -42.68 17.45
C ILE A 252 29.29 -44.18 17.67
N GLY A 253 28.06 -44.65 17.43
CA GLY A 253 27.68 -46.05 17.59
C GLY A 253 28.15 -47.00 16.48
N ASN A 254 28.22 -46.55 15.22
CA ASN A 254 28.49 -47.41 14.07
C ASN A 254 29.74 -46.97 13.28
N ALA A 255 30.93 -47.30 13.80
CA ALA A 255 32.22 -46.99 13.17
C ALA A 255 32.39 -47.58 11.75
N GLN A 256 31.67 -48.66 11.41
CA GLN A 256 31.75 -49.32 10.10
C GLN A 256 30.90 -48.68 9.00
N ALA A 257 29.95 -47.79 9.32
CA ALA A 257 29.11 -47.08 8.34
C ALA A 257 29.73 -45.76 7.84
N MET A 258 30.98 -45.46 8.20
CA MET A 258 31.64 -44.18 7.90
C MET A 258 31.85 -43.88 6.41
N GLY A 259 31.85 -44.90 5.53
CA GLY A 259 32.17 -44.73 4.12
C GLY A 259 31.18 -43.86 3.31
N ASN A 260 29.91 -43.78 3.73
CA ASN A 260 28.86 -43.01 3.03
C ASN A 260 28.30 -41.85 3.86
N ARG A 261 29.09 -41.32 4.81
CA ARG A 261 28.60 -40.21 5.63
C ARG A 261 28.54 -38.95 4.76
N ALA A 262 27.36 -38.35 4.64
CA ALA A 262 27.19 -37.08 3.96
C ALA A 262 28.15 -36.05 4.57
N MET A 263 29.12 -35.61 3.78
CA MET A 263 30.00 -34.51 4.15
C MET A 263 29.14 -33.26 4.33
N LEU A 264 29.18 -32.69 5.53
CA LEU A 264 28.44 -31.47 5.83
C LEU A 264 29.08 -30.30 5.09
N SER A 265 28.24 -29.48 4.46
CA SER A 265 28.65 -28.21 3.88
C SER A 265 28.45 -27.04 4.86
N PHE A 266 29.02 -25.88 4.53
CA PHE A 266 28.82 -24.63 5.27
C PHE A 266 27.33 -24.27 5.40
N ASP A 267 26.52 -24.55 4.38
CA ASP A 267 25.08 -24.23 4.33
C ASP A 267 24.23 -25.22 5.15
N ASP A 268 24.78 -26.38 5.51
CA ASP A 268 24.09 -27.39 6.34
C ASP A 268 24.12 -27.04 7.83
N ILE A 269 25.02 -26.14 8.24
CA ILE A 269 25.12 -25.68 9.62
C ILE A 269 23.99 -24.67 9.89
N PRO A 270 23.14 -24.89 10.91
CA PRO A 270 22.04 -23.98 11.25
C PRO A 270 22.57 -22.71 11.90
N TRP A 271 23.00 -21.75 11.09
CA TRP A 271 23.49 -20.47 11.58
C TRP A 271 22.36 -19.66 12.26
N PRO A 272 22.65 -18.94 13.37
CA PRO A 272 21.65 -18.19 14.13
C PRO A 272 21.35 -16.83 13.50
N ILE A 273 21.02 -16.81 12.20
CA ILE A 273 20.67 -15.61 11.43
C ILE A 273 19.47 -15.92 10.52
N ALA A 274 18.59 -14.94 10.31
CA ALA A 274 17.37 -15.16 9.52
C ALA A 274 17.66 -15.48 8.05
N THR A 275 18.69 -14.87 7.47
CA THR A 275 19.08 -15.04 6.07
C THR A 275 19.44 -16.49 5.73
N ALA A 276 19.91 -17.26 6.72
CA ALA A 276 20.31 -18.65 6.52
C ALA A 276 19.15 -19.59 6.19
N HIS A 277 17.93 -19.27 6.64
CA HIS A 277 16.78 -20.18 6.57
C HIS A 277 15.78 -19.81 5.47
N HIS A 278 15.98 -18.69 4.77
CA HIS A 278 15.05 -18.25 3.72
C HIS A 278 15.06 -19.11 2.44
N ARG A 279 16.05 -20.01 2.30
CA ARG A 279 16.26 -20.82 1.08
C ARG A 279 15.31 -22.02 0.98
N ASP A 280 14.84 -22.54 2.10
CA ASP A 280 14.06 -23.79 2.14
C ASP A 280 12.57 -23.58 1.99
N LYS A 281 12.12 -22.32 1.92
CA LYS A 281 10.73 -22.09 1.54
C LYS A 281 10.64 -22.58 0.10
N PRO A 282 9.81 -23.59 -0.22
CA PRO A 282 9.53 -23.90 -1.60
C PRO A 282 8.87 -22.63 -2.11
N GLU A 283 9.65 -21.78 -2.78
CA GLU A 283 9.09 -20.70 -3.56
C GLU A 283 8.05 -21.41 -4.37
N ARG A 284 6.77 -21.12 -4.06
CA ARG A 284 5.66 -21.64 -4.83
C ARG A 284 6.06 -21.28 -6.23
N ARG A 285 6.49 -22.29 -6.99
CA ARG A 285 7.06 -22.15 -8.33
C ARG A 285 5.90 -21.70 -9.20
N HIS A 286 5.49 -20.46 -9.01
CA HIS A 286 4.80 -19.69 -10.00
C HIS A 286 5.83 -19.63 -11.11
N HIS A 287 5.67 -20.55 -12.06
CA HIS A 287 6.28 -20.60 -13.37
C HIS A 287 5.87 -19.32 -14.14
N SER A 288 6.12 -18.14 -13.58
CA SER A 288 6.15 -16.91 -14.33
C SER A 288 7.35 -17.04 -15.25
N LYS A 289 7.09 -17.39 -16.52
CA LYS A 289 8.03 -17.51 -17.65
C LYS A 289 8.76 -16.19 -17.97
N THR A 290 8.90 -15.28 -17.02
CA THR A 290 9.41 -13.94 -17.21
C THR A 290 10.83 -13.86 -16.66
N LYS A 291 11.77 -13.91 -17.60
CA LYS A 291 13.22 -13.71 -17.48
C LYS A 291 13.97 -14.84 -16.75
N PRO A 292 14.89 -15.55 -17.45
CA PRO A 292 15.89 -16.32 -16.72
C PRO A 292 16.64 -15.36 -15.80
N PRO A 293 16.96 -15.76 -14.56
CA PRO A 293 17.78 -14.96 -13.65
C PRO A 293 19.08 -14.63 -14.38
N GLU A 294 19.27 -13.35 -14.73
CA GLU A 294 20.47 -12.87 -15.46
C GLU A 294 21.75 -12.98 -14.61
N SER A 295 21.63 -13.41 -13.35
CA SER A 295 22.73 -13.72 -12.45
C SER A 295 22.41 -15.00 -11.68
N LEU A 296 23.20 -16.06 -11.91
CA LEU A 296 23.19 -17.28 -11.08
C LEU A 296 23.66 -16.99 -9.64
N ASP A 297 24.34 -15.87 -9.42
CA ASP A 297 24.89 -15.47 -8.13
C ASP A 297 23.81 -14.91 -7.19
N ASP A 298 22.77 -14.26 -7.71
CA ASP A 298 21.69 -13.72 -6.87
C ASP A 298 20.81 -14.82 -6.23
N LEU A 299 20.70 -15.98 -6.88
CA LEU A 299 19.96 -17.13 -6.36
C LEU A 299 20.73 -17.93 -5.31
N ARG A 300 22.05 -17.70 -5.24
CA ARG A 300 22.91 -18.31 -4.24
C ARG A 300 23.68 -17.22 -3.51
N LYS A 301 22.95 -16.32 -2.85
CA LYS A 301 23.49 -15.65 -1.66
C LYS A 301 23.87 -16.73 -0.63
N SER A 302 25.09 -17.24 -0.79
CA SER A 302 25.75 -18.08 0.18
C SER A 302 25.99 -17.21 1.39
N ILE A 303 25.62 -17.72 2.55
CA ILE A 303 25.85 -17.04 3.80
C ILE A 303 27.36 -16.76 3.90
N THR A 304 27.70 -15.50 4.13
CA THR A 304 29.08 -15.08 4.37
C THR A 304 29.28 -14.93 5.87
N ALA A 305 30.51 -15.17 6.36
CA ALA A 305 30.80 -14.99 7.78
C ALA A 305 30.45 -13.57 8.23
N ALA A 306 30.78 -12.56 7.41
CA ALA A 306 30.53 -11.14 7.69
C ALA A 306 29.06 -10.76 8.00
N GLU A 307 28.07 -11.54 7.57
CA GLU A 307 26.66 -11.31 7.91
C GLU A 307 26.32 -11.68 9.36
N MET A 308 27.19 -12.41 10.06
CA MET A 308 27.02 -12.89 11.44
C MET A 308 27.32 -11.80 12.47
N THR A 309 26.69 -10.65 12.30
CA THR A 309 26.79 -9.50 13.22
C THR A 309 26.02 -9.75 14.51
N ALA A 310 26.40 -9.05 15.60
CA ALA A 310 25.70 -9.14 16.87
C ALA A 310 24.21 -8.78 16.74
N ASP A 311 23.88 -7.77 15.94
CA ASP A 311 22.50 -7.35 15.69
C ASP A 311 21.69 -8.40 14.93
N ALA A 312 22.28 -9.02 13.90
CA ALA A 312 21.63 -10.08 13.15
C ALA A 312 21.34 -11.30 14.05
N ILE A 313 22.31 -11.70 14.87
CA ILE A 313 22.16 -12.82 15.82
C ILE A 313 21.15 -12.48 16.91
N ALA A 314 21.22 -11.27 17.47
CA ALA A 314 20.28 -10.80 18.48
C ALA A 314 18.84 -10.78 17.95
N SER A 315 18.61 -10.18 16.78
CA SER A 315 17.29 -10.09 16.15
C SER A 315 16.71 -11.48 15.84
N PHE A 316 17.56 -12.44 15.52
CA PHE A 316 17.16 -13.82 15.26
C PHE A 316 16.82 -14.58 16.54
N LEU A 317 17.73 -14.63 17.53
CA LEU A 317 17.56 -15.44 18.75
C LEU A 317 16.58 -14.83 19.74
N LEU A 318 16.52 -13.50 19.81
CA LEU A 318 15.72 -12.75 20.76
C LEU A 318 14.55 -12.15 19.97
N PRO A 319 13.33 -12.70 20.10
CA PRO A 319 12.15 -11.99 19.62
C PRO A 319 12.21 -10.58 20.19
N VAL A 320 12.02 -9.57 19.34
CA VAL A 320 11.87 -8.18 19.78
C VAL A 320 10.65 -8.18 20.68
N ALA A 321 10.86 -8.42 21.96
CA ALA A 321 9.81 -8.47 22.95
C ALA A 321 9.23 -7.06 22.91
N ALA A 322 7.95 -6.98 22.52
CA ALA A 322 7.21 -5.74 22.57
C ALA A 322 7.49 -5.05 23.91
N VAL A 323 7.59 -3.72 23.90
CA VAL A 323 7.86 -2.90 25.07
C VAL A 323 6.88 -3.29 26.18
N ILE A 324 7.33 -4.09 27.14
CA ILE A 324 6.47 -4.63 28.21
C ILE A 324 7.01 -4.19 29.58
N SER A 325 6.06 -3.89 30.46
CA SER A 325 6.15 -3.31 31.79
C SER A 325 7.12 -4.05 32.73
N GLY A 326 7.72 -3.31 33.66
CA GLY A 326 8.94 -3.67 34.41
C GLY A 326 9.02 -5.04 35.11
N ALA A 327 7.90 -5.64 35.54
CA ALA A 327 7.94 -6.94 36.20
C ALA A 327 8.29 -8.10 35.23
N GLU A 328 7.79 -8.05 33.99
CA GLU A 328 8.12 -9.05 32.97
C GLU A 328 9.52 -8.86 32.37
N GLN A 329 10.18 -7.74 32.67
CA GLN A 329 11.53 -7.51 32.16
C GLN A 329 12.55 -8.43 32.83
N ALA A 330 12.40 -8.73 34.12
CA ALA A 330 13.33 -9.60 34.85
C ALA A 330 13.27 -11.05 34.34
N SER A 331 12.07 -11.60 34.15
CA SER A 331 11.89 -12.95 33.58
C SER A 331 12.43 -13.02 32.15
N LYS A 332 12.13 -12.02 31.31
CA LYS A 332 12.65 -11.95 29.93
C LYS A 332 14.16 -11.77 29.86
N LYS A 333 14.77 -11.02 30.78
CA LYS A 333 16.24 -10.92 30.88
C LYS A 333 16.86 -12.27 31.18
N LYS A 334 16.26 -13.05 32.09
CA LYS A 334 16.69 -14.42 32.39
C LYS A 334 16.54 -15.33 31.17
N GLU A 335 15.36 -15.36 30.53
CA GLU A 335 15.12 -16.14 29.31
C GLU A 335 16.07 -15.75 28.16
N ARG A 336 16.37 -14.46 28.01
CA ARG A 336 17.37 -13.95 27.07
C ARG A 336 18.75 -14.52 27.37
N LYS A 337 19.21 -14.42 28.62
CA LYS A 337 20.53 -14.94 29.04
C LYS A 337 20.60 -16.47 28.86
N ASP A 338 19.52 -17.18 29.18
CA ASP A 338 19.46 -18.65 29.03
C ASP A 338 19.55 -19.06 27.55
N LYS A 339 18.81 -18.40 26.64
CA LYS A 339 18.90 -18.65 25.19
C LYS A 339 20.27 -18.33 24.61
N LEU A 340 20.90 -17.24 25.06
CA LEU A 340 22.25 -16.88 24.63
C LEU A 340 23.28 -17.90 25.11
N ARG A 341 23.19 -18.33 26.38
CA ARG A 341 24.06 -19.38 26.95
C ARG A 341 23.89 -20.71 26.23
N GLU A 342 22.66 -21.12 25.97
CA GLU A 342 22.38 -22.34 25.22
C GLU A 342 23.01 -22.29 23.83
N THR A 343 22.82 -21.19 23.10
CA THR A 343 23.39 -21.01 21.76
C THR A 343 24.92 -20.95 21.81
N PHE A 344 25.48 -20.30 22.82
CA PHE A 344 26.93 -20.25 23.04
C PHE A 344 27.52 -21.64 23.28
N LEU A 345 26.86 -22.49 24.07
CA LEU A 345 27.29 -23.87 24.28
C LEU A 345 27.22 -24.72 23.00
N ARG A 346 26.23 -24.47 22.13
CA ARG A 346 26.13 -25.13 20.81
C ARG A 346 27.26 -24.71 19.86
N PHE A 347 27.65 -23.43 19.88
CA PHE A 347 28.67 -22.84 19.01
C PHE A 347 30.04 -22.67 19.69
N HIS A 348 30.31 -23.34 20.81
CA HIS A 348 31.60 -23.25 21.46
C HIS A 348 32.70 -23.84 20.54
N PRO A 349 33.79 -23.11 20.23
CA PRO A 349 34.76 -23.53 19.21
C PRO A 349 35.33 -24.93 19.47
N ASP A 350 35.78 -25.21 20.70
CA ASP A 350 36.32 -26.51 21.10
C ASP A 350 35.31 -27.67 20.93
N LYS A 351 34.09 -27.52 21.47
CA LYS A 351 33.06 -28.57 21.39
C LYS A 351 32.56 -28.78 19.97
N PHE A 352 32.45 -27.70 19.20
CA PHE A 352 32.02 -27.77 17.80
C PHE A 352 33.08 -28.47 16.95
N GLU A 353 34.36 -28.12 17.14
CA GLU A 353 35.48 -28.72 16.39
C GLU A 353 35.58 -30.23 16.64
N GLY A 354 35.51 -30.66 17.91
CA GLY A 354 35.53 -32.08 18.24
C GLY A 354 34.36 -32.89 17.66
N ARG A 355 33.17 -32.28 17.53
CA ARG A 355 31.94 -32.97 17.12
C ARG A 355 31.67 -32.96 15.61
N PHE A 356 31.87 -31.82 14.96
CA PHE A 356 31.37 -31.60 13.60
C PHE A 356 32.48 -31.39 12.57
N MET A 357 33.64 -30.83 12.92
CA MET A 357 34.67 -30.47 11.93
C MET A 357 35.20 -31.66 11.13
N LYS A 358 35.26 -32.85 11.74
CA LYS A 358 35.64 -34.09 11.03
C LYS A 358 34.68 -34.47 9.90
N ARG A 359 33.43 -34.00 9.95
CA ARG A 359 32.38 -34.27 8.96
C ARG A 359 32.26 -33.19 7.90
N ILE A 360 32.89 -32.03 8.12
CA ILE A 360 32.82 -30.89 7.21
C ILE A 360 33.87 -31.08 6.12
N LYS A 361 33.50 -30.73 4.89
CA LYS A 361 34.41 -30.73 3.73
C LYS A 361 35.67 -29.91 4.04
N GLU A 362 36.84 -30.44 3.70
CA GLU A 362 38.13 -29.80 4.02
C GLU A 362 38.18 -28.35 3.52
N GLU A 363 37.68 -28.12 2.31
CA GLU A 363 37.63 -26.81 1.64
C GLU A 363 36.82 -25.75 2.42
N GLU A 364 35.84 -26.17 3.22
CA GLU A 364 34.94 -25.27 3.94
C GLU A 364 35.26 -25.16 5.43
N ARG A 365 36.21 -25.95 5.95
CA ARG A 365 36.57 -25.98 7.38
C ARG A 365 37.05 -24.63 7.89
N GLU A 366 37.90 -23.95 7.13
CA GLU A 366 38.42 -22.64 7.51
C GLU A 366 37.29 -21.61 7.59
N LYS A 367 36.42 -21.58 6.57
CA LYS A 367 35.24 -20.72 6.53
C LYS A 367 34.30 -20.98 7.72
N VAL A 368 34.07 -22.25 8.07
CA VAL A 368 33.26 -22.62 9.23
C VAL A 368 33.91 -22.16 10.53
N ARG A 369 35.24 -22.34 10.69
CA ARG A 369 35.96 -21.90 11.89
C ARG A 369 35.89 -20.39 12.08
N GLU A 370 36.03 -19.63 10.99
CA GLU A 370 35.88 -18.18 11.01
C GLU A 370 34.47 -17.78 11.45
N ALA A 371 33.45 -18.36 10.83
CA ALA A 371 32.04 -18.11 11.16
C ALA A 371 31.71 -18.42 12.62
N ILE A 372 32.17 -19.57 13.15
CA ILE A 372 31.99 -19.93 14.56
C ILE A 372 32.67 -18.91 15.47
N GLY A 373 33.89 -18.48 15.12
CA GLY A 373 34.60 -17.44 15.85
C GLY A 373 33.83 -16.12 15.90
N GLN A 374 33.21 -15.73 14.79
CA GLN A 374 32.37 -14.53 14.71
C GLN A 374 31.10 -14.67 15.56
N VAL A 375 30.39 -15.79 15.46
CA VAL A 375 29.19 -16.09 16.29
C VAL A 375 29.54 -16.09 17.78
N SER A 376 30.65 -16.73 18.17
CA SER A 376 31.08 -16.80 19.57
C SER A 376 31.42 -15.41 20.14
N ARG A 377 32.12 -14.56 19.36
CA ARG A 377 32.40 -13.16 19.76
C ARG A 377 31.10 -12.36 19.91
N ALA A 378 30.21 -12.44 18.93
CA ALA A 378 28.91 -11.76 18.97
C ALA A 378 28.07 -12.19 20.18
N LEU A 379 28.01 -13.49 20.49
CA LEU A 379 27.29 -14.01 21.65
C LEU A 379 27.90 -13.51 22.98
N ASN A 380 29.23 -13.42 23.07
CA ASN A 380 29.89 -12.87 24.25
C ASN A 380 29.55 -11.37 24.45
N THR A 381 29.56 -10.58 23.38
CA THR A 381 29.13 -9.17 23.42
C THR A 381 27.68 -9.07 23.91
N LEU A 382 26.76 -9.85 23.35
CA LEU A 382 25.34 -9.85 23.73
C LEU A 382 25.07 -10.32 25.16
N MET A 383 25.93 -11.17 25.72
CA MET A 383 25.86 -11.59 27.13
C MET A 383 26.38 -10.51 28.07
N GLY A 384 27.40 -9.74 27.67
CA GLY A 384 27.98 -8.64 28.44
C GLY A 384 27.09 -7.39 28.47
N ASP A 385 26.43 -7.04 27.36
CA ASP A 385 25.53 -5.87 27.26
C ASP A 385 24.20 -6.03 28.03
N GLY A 386 23.99 -7.18 28.67
CA GLY A 386 22.76 -7.52 29.41
C GLY A 386 22.84 -7.30 30.92
N ASP A 387 23.97 -6.83 31.43
CA ASP A 387 24.18 -6.34 32.80
C ASP A 387 24.04 -4.82 32.85
#